data_AF-B6GCD2-F1
#
_entry.id   AF-B6GCD2-F1
#
_cell.length_a   1.000
_cell.length_b   1.000
_cell.length_c   1.000
_cell.angle_alpha   90.00
_cell.angle_beta   90.00
_cell.angle_gamma   90.00
#
_symmetry.space_group_name_H-M   'P 1'
#
loop_
_entity.id
_entity.type
_entity.pdbx_description
1 polymer ?
#
loop_
_entity_poly.entity_id
_entity_poly.type
_entity_poly.pdbx_seq_one_letter_code
_entity_poly.pdbx_strand_id
1 'polypeptide(L)'
;MVLRGWLVTLLVFISIGAVVLSAMVALGYLGPESSITEFVLMLLGSVLLLTIKETRDNAAWRRAVLVEQWKHYASCRGSLNANLYKLFHALGLRVDHWDMLASRENLERALSDATCSDVSVDDNALEEATCSIFDIVECYIDLSIKNEWIDWDGDEASFIFESCLPRSLTVVRSSSKEGFEERKRSLSGLSDDLLRFVAILRRPWRYPVDVAHDQLLEKYLERHGVRLG
;
A
#
# COMPACT_ATOMS: atom_id res chain seq x y z
N MET A 1 17.28 9.94 -8.33
CA MET A 1 18.30 10.82 -8.96
C MET A 1 17.59 12.06 -9.52
N VAL A 2 17.53 13.17 -8.78
CA VAL A 2 17.03 14.46 -9.31
C VAL A 2 18.03 15.59 -9.01
N LEU A 3 19.33 15.33 -9.21
CA LEU A 3 20.36 16.39 -9.17
C LEU A 3 20.14 17.45 -10.27
N ARG A 4 19.48 17.04 -11.37
CA ARG A 4 19.22 17.86 -12.55
C ARG A 4 18.24 19.01 -12.29
N GLY A 5 17.30 18.84 -11.35
CA GLY A 5 16.34 19.87 -10.97
C GLY A 5 16.97 21.00 -10.14
N TRP A 6 17.99 20.68 -9.35
CA TRP A 6 18.67 21.63 -8.45
C TRP A 6 19.85 22.36 -9.11
N LEU A 7 20.21 21.97 -10.32
CA LEU A 7 21.35 22.51 -11.07
C LEU A 7 21.20 24.02 -11.32
N VAL A 8 19.96 24.47 -11.58
CA VAL A 8 19.63 25.90 -11.74
C VAL A 8 19.83 26.66 -10.42
N THR A 9 19.35 26.10 -9.31
CA THR A 9 19.47 26.71 -7.98
C THR A 9 20.94 26.81 -7.54
N LEU A 10 21.74 25.77 -7.81
CA LEU A 10 23.17 25.75 -7.53
C LEU A 10 23.94 26.75 -8.39
N LEU A 11 23.62 26.88 -9.68
CA LEU A 11 24.28 27.84 -10.58
C LEU A 11 24.08 29.29 -10.13
N VAL A 12 22.88 29.63 -9.67
CA VAL A 12 22.58 30.96 -9.12
C VAL A 12 23.35 31.20 -7.82
N PHE A 13 23.35 30.22 -6.90
CA PHE A 13 24.06 30.33 -5.62
C PHE A 13 25.58 30.44 -5.78
N ILE A 14 26.17 29.64 -6.68
CA ILE A 14 27.60 29.70 -7.02
C ILE A 14 27.98 31.09 -7.50
N SER A 15 27.16 31.68 -8.39
CA SER A 15 27.45 32.99 -8.98
C SER A 15 27.39 34.10 -7.94
N ILE A 16 26.39 34.08 -7.05
CA ILE A 16 26.26 35.04 -5.96
C ILE A 16 27.41 34.89 -4.96
N GLY A 17 27.72 33.64 -4.55
CA GLY A 17 28.81 33.35 -3.62
C GLY A 17 30.17 33.82 -4.15
N ALA A 18 30.45 33.59 -5.44
CA ALA A 18 31.68 34.06 -6.08
C ALA A 18 31.78 35.59 -6.10
N VAL A 19 30.69 36.32 -6.39
CA VAL A 19 30.67 37.79 -6.40
C VAL A 19 30.91 38.34 -4.99
N VAL A 20 30.22 37.81 -3.98
CA VAL A 20 30.34 38.26 -2.59
C VAL A 20 31.76 38.04 -2.06
N LEU A 21 32.31 36.84 -2.27
CA LEU A 21 33.67 36.51 -1.82
C LEU A 21 34.73 37.33 -2.56
N SER A 22 34.56 37.56 -3.87
CA SER A 22 35.46 38.44 -4.64
C SER A 22 35.44 39.88 -4.10
N ALA A 23 34.26 40.40 -3.73
CA ALA A 23 34.15 41.71 -3.10
C ALA A 23 34.81 41.76 -1.71
N MET A 24 34.69 40.70 -0.90
CA MET A 24 35.35 40.63 0.41
C MET A 24 36.88 40.57 0.32
N VAL A 25 37.41 39.88 -0.70
CA VAL A 25 38.86 39.88 -0.99
C VAL A 25 39.31 41.27 -1.45
N ALA A 26 38.57 41.92 -2.36
CA ALA A 26 38.90 43.26 -2.86
C ALA A 26 38.89 44.34 -1.76
N LEU A 27 38.03 44.19 -0.75
CA LEU A 27 37.96 45.08 0.40
C LEU A 27 38.96 44.74 1.51
N GLY A 28 39.77 43.69 1.35
CA GLY A 28 40.81 43.29 2.30
C GLY A 28 40.29 42.62 3.58
N TYR A 29 39.01 42.21 3.61
CA TYR A 29 38.43 41.49 4.76
C TYR A 29 38.83 40.02 4.80
N LEU A 30 39.21 39.43 3.66
CA LEU A 30 39.60 38.02 3.55
C LEU A 30 40.85 37.86 2.69
N GLY A 31 41.72 36.93 3.08
CA GLY A 31 42.81 36.46 2.23
C GLY A 31 42.29 35.57 1.08
N PRO A 32 42.98 35.52 -0.06
CA PRO A 32 42.56 34.73 -1.22
C PRO A 32 42.47 33.22 -0.91
N GLU A 33 43.37 32.69 -0.08
CA GLU A 33 43.33 31.28 0.34
C GLU A 33 42.12 30.99 1.24
N SER A 34 41.83 31.87 2.20
CA SER A 34 40.62 31.77 3.05
C SER A 34 39.33 31.89 2.24
N SER A 35 39.33 32.64 1.15
CA SER A 35 38.15 32.79 0.28
C SER A 35 37.81 31.49 -0.43
N ILE A 36 38.82 30.69 -0.81
CA ILE A 36 38.61 29.39 -1.45
C ILE A 36 38.01 28.40 -0.45
N THR A 37 38.52 28.36 0.79
CA THR A 37 37.98 27.47 1.83
C THR A 37 36.55 27.82 2.20
N GLU A 38 36.23 29.11 2.36
CA GLU A 38 34.86 29.58 2.62
C GLU A 38 33.91 29.24 1.46
N PHE A 39 34.37 29.39 0.21
CA PHE A 39 33.58 29.02 -0.95
C PHE A 39 33.26 27.52 -0.98
N VAL A 40 34.24 26.67 -0.68
CA VAL A 40 34.06 25.21 -0.61
C VAL A 40 33.09 24.84 0.51
N LEU A 41 33.20 25.46 1.69
CA LEU A 41 32.28 25.25 2.81
C LEU A 41 30.84 25.69 2.48
N MET A 42 30.69 26.84 1.80
CA MET A 42 29.39 27.32 1.34
C MET A 42 28.75 26.34 0.35
N LEU A 43 29.53 25.76 -0.58
CA LEU A 43 29.03 24.75 -1.50
C LEU A 43 28.61 23.47 -0.79
N LEU A 44 29.45 22.95 0.11
CA LEU A 44 29.15 21.76 0.91
C LEU A 44 27.89 21.94 1.76
N GLY A 45 27.77 23.09 2.44
CA GLY A 45 26.58 23.42 3.23
C GLY A 45 25.32 23.52 2.37
N SER A 46 25.43 24.12 1.18
CA SER A 46 24.30 24.24 0.24
C SER A 46 23.85 22.87 -0.28
N VAL A 47 24.79 22.01 -0.68
CA VAL A 47 24.48 20.65 -1.13
C VAL A 47 23.85 19.84 0.00
N LEU A 48 24.38 19.93 1.22
CA LEU A 48 23.83 19.25 2.39
C LEU A 48 22.39 19.70 2.67
N LEU A 49 22.10 21.00 2.66
CA LEU A 49 20.75 21.54 2.85
C LEU A 49 19.78 21.08 1.75
N LEU A 50 20.25 21.01 0.49
CA LEU A 50 19.46 20.49 -0.61
C LEU A 50 19.15 19.00 -0.43
N THR A 51 20.12 18.19 -0.02
CA THR A 51 19.90 16.78 0.29
C THR A 51 18.92 16.59 1.44
N ILE A 52 19.04 17.39 2.51
CA ILE A 52 18.08 17.37 3.63
C ILE A 52 16.67 17.75 3.15
N LYS A 53 16.56 18.76 2.29
CA LYS A 53 15.27 19.14 1.71
C LYS A 53 14.69 18.02 0.84
N GLU A 54 15.48 17.46 -0.07
CA GLU A 54 15.04 16.39 -0.97
C GLU A 54 14.61 15.14 -0.21
N THR A 55 15.36 14.76 0.84
CA THR A 55 14.97 13.64 1.71
C THR A 55 13.66 13.92 2.45
N ARG A 56 13.46 15.15 2.94
CA ARG A 56 12.22 15.55 3.59
C ARG A 56 11.03 15.58 2.63
N ASP A 57 11.21 16.13 1.44
CA ASP A 57 10.16 16.24 0.41
C ASP A 57 9.76 14.83 -0.09
N ASN A 58 10.74 13.95 -0.32
CA ASN A 58 10.49 12.55 -0.67
C ASN A 58 9.76 11.79 0.44
N ALA A 59 10.12 12.02 1.71
CA ALA A 59 9.42 11.42 2.85
C ALA A 59 7.98 11.92 2.97
N ALA A 60 7.74 13.21 2.73
CA ALA A 60 6.40 13.80 2.72
C ALA A 60 5.53 13.24 1.59
N TRP A 61 6.08 13.13 0.37
CA TRP A 61 5.41 12.49 -0.76
C TRP A 61 5.12 11.02 -0.48
N ARG A 62 6.11 10.25 -0.01
CA ARG A 62 5.95 8.83 0.37
C ARG A 62 4.81 8.67 1.38
N ARG A 63 4.77 9.50 2.41
CA ARG A 63 3.69 9.48 3.41
C ARG A 63 2.32 9.76 2.80
N ALA A 64 2.23 10.73 1.88
CA ALA A 64 0.96 11.06 1.23
C ALA A 64 0.44 9.89 0.39
N VAL A 65 1.30 9.29 -0.45
CA VAL A 65 0.96 8.12 -1.27
C VAL A 65 0.54 6.94 -0.39
N LEU A 66 1.30 6.66 0.67
CA LEU A 66 0.95 5.64 1.64
C LEU A 66 -0.47 5.89 2.21
N VAL A 67 -0.75 7.07 2.77
CA VAL A 67 -2.09 7.34 3.35
C VAL A 67 -3.22 7.09 2.33
N GLU A 68 -3.01 7.43 1.06
CA GLU A 68 -3.97 7.15 -0.01
C GLU A 68 -4.09 5.65 -0.31
N GLN A 69 -2.97 4.94 -0.45
CA GLN A 69 -2.93 3.49 -0.59
C GLN A 69 -3.69 2.76 0.53
N TRP A 70 -3.54 3.19 1.79
CA TRP A 70 -4.25 2.60 2.91
C TRP A 70 -5.77 2.74 2.77
N LYS A 71 -6.25 3.92 2.35
CA LYS A 71 -7.68 4.15 2.10
C LYS A 71 -8.21 3.24 1.00
N HIS A 72 -7.46 3.11 -0.09
CA HIS A 72 -7.81 2.23 -1.20
C HIS A 72 -7.79 0.75 -0.78
N TYR A 73 -6.78 0.32 -0.03
CA TYR A 73 -6.71 -1.01 0.56
C TYR A 73 -7.95 -1.31 1.42
N ALA A 74 -8.31 -0.40 2.34
CA ALA A 74 -9.45 -0.59 3.24
C ALA A 74 -10.77 -0.69 2.44
N SER A 75 -10.94 0.15 1.43
CA SER A 75 -12.09 0.13 0.53
C SER A 75 -12.14 -1.17 -0.30
N CYS A 76 -11.03 -1.56 -0.92
CA CYS A 76 -10.90 -2.80 -1.69
C CYS A 76 -11.27 -4.02 -0.86
N ARG A 77 -10.67 -4.17 0.32
CA ARG A 77 -10.95 -5.28 1.23
C ARG A 77 -12.42 -5.30 1.65
N GLY A 78 -13.01 -4.14 1.94
CA GLY A 78 -14.44 -4.03 2.26
C GLY A 78 -15.34 -4.51 1.12
N SER A 79 -15.10 -4.01 -0.10
CA SER A 79 -15.85 -4.40 -1.29
C SER A 79 -15.70 -5.88 -1.64
N LEU A 80 -14.49 -6.42 -1.51
CA LEU A 80 -14.24 -7.85 -1.73
C LEU A 80 -14.91 -8.72 -0.67
N ASN A 81 -14.84 -8.35 0.62
CA ASN A 81 -15.56 -9.07 1.67
C ASN A 81 -17.08 -9.08 1.44
N ALA A 82 -17.65 -7.94 1.03
CA ALA A 82 -19.08 -7.85 0.76
C ALA A 82 -19.52 -8.74 -0.41
N ASN A 83 -18.75 -8.76 -1.51
CA ASN A 83 -19.07 -9.62 -2.65
C ASN A 83 -18.75 -11.10 -2.38
N LEU A 84 -17.73 -11.39 -1.60
CA LEU A 84 -17.47 -12.75 -1.12
C LEU A 84 -18.65 -13.24 -0.28
N TYR A 85 -19.16 -12.43 0.64
CA TYR A 85 -20.37 -12.77 1.41
C TYR A 85 -21.58 -13.04 0.50
N LYS A 86 -21.79 -12.22 -0.53
CA LYS A 86 -22.84 -12.46 -1.54
C LYS A 86 -22.64 -13.81 -2.25
N LEU A 87 -21.41 -14.18 -2.60
CA LEU A 87 -21.11 -15.50 -3.20
C LEU A 87 -21.44 -16.65 -2.26
N PHE A 88 -21.04 -16.56 -0.99
CA PHE A 88 -21.40 -17.57 0.01
C PHE A 88 -22.92 -17.74 0.07
N HIS A 89 -23.66 -16.64 0.16
CA HIS A 89 -25.12 -16.65 0.21
C HIS A 89 -25.76 -17.21 -1.07
N ALA A 90 -25.26 -16.82 -2.25
CA ALA A 90 -25.73 -17.32 -3.54
C ALA A 90 -25.53 -18.83 -3.71
N LEU A 91 -24.56 -19.42 -3.00
CA LEU A 91 -24.29 -20.86 -2.98
C LEU A 91 -25.03 -21.60 -1.86
N GLY A 92 -25.94 -20.92 -1.16
CA GLY A 92 -26.69 -21.48 -0.04
C GLY A 92 -25.81 -21.74 1.19
N LEU A 93 -24.72 -21.00 1.37
CA LEU A 93 -23.94 -21.01 2.60
C LEU A 93 -24.23 -19.77 3.43
N ARG A 94 -24.33 -19.97 4.74
CA ARG A 94 -24.42 -18.88 5.72
C ARG A 94 -23.11 -18.79 6.51
N VAL A 95 -22.57 -17.58 6.60
CA VAL A 95 -21.40 -17.27 7.42
C VAL A 95 -21.66 -15.99 8.18
N ASP A 96 -21.44 -15.95 9.49
CA ASP A 96 -21.73 -14.77 10.30
C ASP A 96 -20.50 -13.84 10.48
N HIS A 97 -19.44 -14.03 9.68
CA HIS A 97 -18.17 -13.28 9.74
C HIS A 97 -18.06 -12.26 8.60
N TRP A 98 -17.89 -10.98 8.94
CA TRP A 98 -17.84 -9.87 7.97
C TRP A 98 -16.42 -9.50 7.51
N ASP A 99 -15.38 -10.06 8.13
CA ASP A 99 -13.98 -9.65 7.98
C ASP A 99 -13.06 -10.78 7.49
N MET A 100 -13.59 -11.70 6.67
CA MET A 100 -12.90 -12.89 6.14
C MET A 100 -11.52 -12.58 5.55
N LEU A 101 -11.38 -11.51 4.77
CA LEU A 101 -10.13 -11.14 4.10
C LEU A 101 -9.17 -10.29 4.96
N ALA A 102 -9.40 -10.18 6.27
CA ALA A 102 -8.47 -9.47 7.17
C ALA A 102 -7.19 -10.28 7.45
N SER A 103 -7.34 -11.58 7.67
CA SER A 103 -6.27 -12.52 7.98
C SER A 103 -6.65 -13.93 7.55
N ARG A 104 -5.65 -14.79 7.40
CA ARG A 104 -5.87 -16.23 7.13
C ARG A 104 -6.67 -16.90 8.25
N GLU A 105 -6.40 -16.53 9.50
CA GLU A 105 -7.12 -17.05 10.68
C GLU A 105 -8.60 -16.69 10.65
N ASN A 106 -8.95 -15.47 10.22
CA ASN A 106 -10.35 -15.05 10.11
C ASN A 106 -11.06 -15.77 8.97
N LEU A 107 -10.37 -15.99 7.85
CA LEU A 107 -10.90 -16.81 6.76
C LEU A 107 -11.15 -18.27 7.20
N GLU A 108 -10.17 -18.89 7.86
CA GLU A 108 -10.29 -20.27 8.35
C GLU A 108 -11.44 -20.42 9.36
N ARG A 109 -11.62 -19.45 10.26
CA ARG A 109 -12.75 -19.40 11.19
C ARG A 109 -14.09 -19.22 10.48
N ALA A 110 -14.14 -18.31 9.50
CA ALA A 110 -15.35 -18.08 8.72
C ALA A 110 -15.77 -19.33 7.92
N LEU A 111 -14.80 -20.05 7.38
CA LEU A 111 -15.04 -21.33 6.70
C LEU A 111 -15.44 -22.42 7.69
N SER A 112 -14.78 -22.56 8.85
CA SER A 112 -15.15 -23.58 9.84
C SER A 112 -16.59 -23.43 10.32
N ASP A 113 -17.02 -22.19 10.50
CA ASP A 113 -18.33 -21.85 11.07
C ASP A 113 -19.41 -21.72 9.99
N ALA A 114 -19.06 -21.90 8.71
CA ALA A 114 -20.01 -21.88 7.61
C ALA A 114 -21.04 -23.00 7.76
N THR A 115 -22.31 -22.65 7.62
CA THR A 115 -23.45 -23.58 7.74
C THR A 115 -24.27 -23.60 6.45
N CYS A 116 -25.08 -24.63 6.26
CA CYS A 116 -26.03 -24.66 5.16
C CYS A 116 -27.13 -23.63 5.44
N SER A 117 -27.39 -22.77 4.47
CA SER A 117 -28.52 -21.85 4.47
C SER A 117 -29.76 -22.58 3.93
N ASP A 118 -30.94 -22.11 4.31
CA ASP A 118 -32.23 -22.55 3.74
C ASP A 118 -32.45 -21.98 2.32
N VAL A 119 -31.56 -21.09 1.86
CA VAL A 119 -31.60 -20.45 0.55
C VAL A 119 -31.09 -21.41 -0.52
N SER A 120 -31.91 -21.64 -1.56
CA SER A 120 -31.50 -22.38 -2.76
C SER A 120 -30.42 -21.61 -3.52
N VAL A 121 -29.57 -22.33 -4.24
CA VAL A 121 -28.54 -21.74 -5.10
C VAL A 121 -29.18 -20.78 -6.11
N ASP A 122 -28.66 -19.54 -6.17
CA ASP A 122 -29.11 -18.49 -7.09
C ASP A 122 -28.01 -18.19 -8.11
N ASP A 123 -28.18 -18.73 -9.32
CA ASP A 123 -27.21 -18.60 -10.42
C ASP A 123 -27.03 -17.13 -10.87
N ASN A 124 -28.07 -16.30 -10.77
CA ASN A 124 -27.98 -14.89 -11.17
C ASN A 124 -27.15 -14.09 -10.16
N ALA A 125 -27.42 -14.28 -8.86
CA ALA A 125 -26.65 -13.65 -7.80
C ALA A 125 -25.18 -14.13 -7.80
N LEU A 126 -24.96 -15.40 -8.15
CA LEU A 126 -23.63 -15.98 -8.32
C LEU A 126 -22.86 -15.30 -9.47
N GLU A 127 -23.51 -15.11 -10.62
CA GLU A 127 -22.91 -14.43 -11.77
C GLU A 127 -22.58 -12.96 -11.46
N GLU A 128 -23.52 -12.22 -10.87
CA GLU A 128 -23.34 -10.81 -10.49
C GLU A 128 -22.16 -10.62 -9.52
N ALA A 129 -22.11 -11.44 -8.47
CA ALA A 129 -21.04 -11.35 -7.47
C ALA A 129 -19.67 -11.76 -8.06
N THR A 130 -19.65 -12.74 -8.98
CA THR A 130 -18.45 -13.15 -9.69
C THR A 130 -17.90 -12.03 -10.57
N CYS A 131 -18.75 -11.40 -11.39
CA CYS A 131 -18.35 -10.28 -12.25
C CYS A 131 -17.88 -9.09 -11.40
N SER A 132 -18.61 -8.78 -10.32
CA SER A 132 -18.23 -7.69 -9.40
C SER A 132 -16.85 -7.89 -8.80
N ILE A 133 -16.46 -9.12 -8.44
CA ILE A 133 -15.12 -9.41 -7.91
C ILE A 133 -14.04 -9.16 -8.97
N PHE A 134 -14.28 -9.58 -10.22
CA PHE A 134 -13.38 -9.29 -11.34
C PHE A 134 -13.18 -7.79 -11.52
N ASP A 135 -14.29 -7.03 -11.63
CA ASP A 135 -14.26 -5.58 -11.85
C ASP A 135 -13.53 -4.84 -10.73
N ILE A 136 -13.70 -5.30 -9.48
CA ILE A 136 -12.99 -4.73 -8.32
C ILE A 136 -11.49 -4.98 -8.46
N VAL A 137 -11.07 -6.21 -8.72
CA VAL A 137 -9.64 -6.55 -8.82
C VAL A 137 -8.98 -5.77 -9.95
N GLU A 138 -9.60 -5.73 -11.14
CA GLU A 138 -9.12 -4.96 -12.30
C GLU A 138 -8.97 -3.47 -11.96
N CYS A 139 -10.03 -2.87 -11.40
CA CYS A 139 -10.03 -1.45 -11.03
C CYS A 139 -8.89 -1.10 -10.07
N TYR A 140 -8.61 -1.95 -9.08
CA TYR A 140 -7.53 -1.69 -8.12
C TYR A 140 -6.13 -1.94 -8.70
N ILE A 141 -5.98 -2.84 -9.69
CA ILE A 141 -4.74 -2.98 -10.46
C ILE A 141 -4.48 -1.69 -11.26
N ASP A 142 -5.47 -1.20 -12.02
CA ASP A 142 -5.31 0.03 -12.81
C ASP A 142 -5.01 1.25 -11.93
N LEU A 143 -5.70 1.35 -10.80
CA LEU A 143 -5.50 2.44 -9.84
C LEU A 143 -4.10 2.38 -9.21
N SER A 144 -3.57 1.18 -8.95
CA SER A 144 -2.21 0.99 -8.43
C SER A 144 -1.13 1.47 -9.40
N ILE A 145 -1.32 1.19 -10.70
CA ILE A 145 -0.39 1.60 -11.76
C ILE A 145 -0.43 3.12 -11.93
N LYS A 146 -1.64 3.69 -12.00
CA LYS A 146 -1.84 5.13 -12.21
C LYS A 146 -1.29 5.99 -11.07
N ASN A 147 -1.42 5.51 -9.83
CA ASN A 147 -1.01 6.24 -8.63
C ASN A 147 0.41 5.88 -8.17
N GLU A 148 1.18 5.14 -8.97
CA GLU A 148 2.57 4.75 -8.69
C GLU A 148 2.74 4.20 -7.26
N TRP A 149 1.94 3.19 -6.95
CA TRP A 149 1.90 2.62 -5.62
C TRP A 149 3.26 2.09 -5.16
N ILE A 150 3.67 2.54 -3.99
CA ILE A 150 4.90 2.16 -3.31
C ILE A 150 4.84 0.69 -2.90
N ASP A 151 5.94 -0.04 -3.14
CA ASP A 151 6.18 -1.43 -2.70
C ASP A 151 5.05 -2.42 -3.09
N TRP A 152 4.35 -2.11 -4.19
CA TRP A 152 3.33 -2.92 -4.85
C TRP A 152 3.95 -3.95 -5.80
N ASP A 153 3.42 -5.18 -5.78
CA ASP A 153 3.87 -6.28 -6.64
C ASP A 153 2.89 -6.46 -7.80
N GLY A 154 3.11 -5.67 -8.85
CA GLY A 154 2.23 -5.67 -10.04
C GLY A 154 2.23 -6.99 -10.78
N ASP A 155 3.38 -7.66 -10.87
CA ASP A 155 3.50 -8.93 -11.58
C ASP A 155 2.68 -10.03 -10.89
N GLU A 156 2.78 -10.15 -9.57
CA GLU A 156 1.98 -11.10 -8.79
C GLU A 156 0.48 -10.75 -8.85
N ALA A 157 0.13 -9.47 -8.81
CA ALA A 157 -1.27 -9.04 -8.91
C ALA A 157 -1.88 -9.35 -10.28
N SER A 158 -1.15 -9.10 -11.37
CA SER A 158 -1.56 -9.49 -12.73
C SER A 158 -1.66 -11.01 -12.85
N PHE A 159 -0.73 -11.77 -12.29
CA PHE A 159 -0.82 -13.23 -12.28
C PHE A 159 -2.09 -13.73 -11.58
N ILE A 160 -2.43 -13.16 -10.41
CA ILE A 160 -3.67 -13.50 -9.70
C ILE A 160 -4.89 -13.19 -10.58
N PHE A 161 -4.94 -12.00 -11.19
CA PHE A 161 -6.07 -11.56 -12.00
C PHE A 161 -6.25 -12.37 -13.29
N GLU A 162 -5.17 -12.66 -14.01
CA GLU A 162 -5.21 -13.32 -15.32
C GLU A 162 -5.31 -14.85 -15.20
N SER A 163 -4.76 -15.45 -14.14
CA SER A 163 -4.62 -16.91 -14.03
C SER A 163 -5.41 -17.53 -12.87
N CYS A 164 -5.25 -17.01 -11.65
CA CYS A 164 -5.84 -17.62 -10.45
C CYS A 164 -7.35 -17.34 -10.36
N LEU A 165 -7.74 -16.07 -10.46
CA LEU A 165 -9.11 -15.62 -10.28
C LEU A 165 -10.09 -16.28 -11.28
N PRO A 166 -9.81 -16.33 -12.60
CA PRO A 166 -10.71 -16.98 -13.56
C PRO A 166 -10.87 -18.47 -13.29
N ARG A 167 -9.78 -19.15 -12.90
CA ARG A 167 -9.80 -20.57 -12.58
C ARG A 167 -10.65 -20.84 -11.33
N SER A 168 -10.39 -20.11 -10.25
CA SER A 168 -11.11 -20.26 -8.98
C SER A 168 -12.59 -19.94 -9.13
N LEU A 169 -12.94 -18.90 -9.89
CA LEU A 169 -14.34 -18.55 -10.18
C LEU A 169 -15.05 -19.58 -11.07
N THR A 170 -14.34 -20.18 -12.02
CA THR A 170 -14.87 -21.29 -12.82
C THR A 170 -15.19 -22.50 -11.94
N VAL A 171 -14.30 -22.84 -11.00
CA VAL A 171 -14.51 -23.94 -10.03
C VAL A 171 -15.68 -23.65 -9.10
N VAL A 172 -15.81 -22.40 -8.63
CA VAL A 172 -16.96 -21.97 -7.81
C VAL A 172 -18.27 -22.16 -8.60
N ARG A 173 -18.32 -21.71 -9.85
CA ARG A 173 -19.50 -21.88 -10.72
C ARG A 173 -19.83 -23.34 -10.99
N SER A 174 -18.84 -24.21 -11.25
CA SER A 174 -19.11 -25.64 -11.47
C SER A 174 -19.62 -26.33 -10.21
N SER A 175 -19.11 -25.92 -9.04
CA SER A 175 -19.51 -26.52 -7.76
C SER A 175 -20.91 -26.16 -7.30
N SER A 176 -21.60 -25.21 -7.95
CA SER A 176 -22.94 -24.77 -7.54
C SER A 176 -23.94 -25.93 -7.46
N LYS A 177 -23.78 -26.94 -8.33
CA LYS A 177 -24.60 -28.15 -8.40
C LYS A 177 -24.17 -29.28 -7.47
N GLU A 178 -23.08 -29.10 -6.74
CA GLU A 178 -22.47 -30.14 -5.92
C GLU A 178 -22.96 -30.13 -4.46
N GLY A 179 -22.38 -30.99 -3.62
CA GLY A 179 -22.67 -31.02 -2.19
C GLY A 179 -22.10 -29.80 -1.45
N PHE A 180 -22.58 -29.58 -0.23
CA PHE A 180 -22.16 -28.48 0.65
C PHE A 180 -20.63 -28.39 0.81
N GLU A 181 -19.96 -29.51 1.09
CA GLU A 181 -18.51 -29.55 1.29
C GLU A 181 -17.71 -29.17 0.04
N GLU A 182 -18.21 -29.50 -1.16
CA GLU A 182 -17.52 -29.09 -2.38
C GLU A 182 -17.66 -27.59 -2.63
N ARG A 183 -18.87 -27.03 -2.47
CA ARG A 183 -19.09 -25.58 -2.57
C ARG A 183 -18.20 -24.80 -1.61
N LYS A 184 -18.08 -25.29 -0.38
CA LYS A 184 -17.20 -24.73 0.65
C LYS A 184 -15.72 -24.79 0.23
N ARG A 185 -15.26 -25.92 -0.31
CA ARG A 185 -13.87 -26.07 -0.78
C ARG A 185 -13.56 -25.13 -1.96
N SER A 186 -14.46 -25.01 -2.92
CA SER A 186 -14.32 -24.09 -4.06
C SER A 186 -14.21 -22.64 -3.60
N LEU A 187 -15.05 -22.23 -2.65
CA LEU A 187 -15.00 -20.89 -2.06
C LEU A 187 -13.71 -20.65 -1.26
N SER A 188 -13.18 -21.67 -0.57
CA SER A 188 -11.90 -21.56 0.12
C SER A 188 -10.77 -21.21 -0.87
N GLY A 189 -10.72 -21.87 -2.02
CA GLY A 189 -9.70 -21.59 -3.04
C GLY A 189 -9.78 -20.15 -3.57
N LEU A 190 -10.99 -19.68 -3.90
CA LEU A 190 -11.21 -18.29 -4.29
C LEU A 190 -10.82 -17.31 -3.19
N SER A 191 -11.21 -17.60 -1.95
CA SER A 191 -10.95 -16.73 -0.81
C SER A 191 -9.45 -16.60 -0.53
N ASP A 192 -8.69 -17.67 -0.72
CA ASP A 192 -7.22 -17.65 -0.60
C ASP A 192 -6.59 -16.77 -1.68
N ASP A 193 -7.05 -16.84 -2.93
CA ASP A 193 -6.56 -15.98 -4.01
C ASP A 193 -6.86 -14.49 -3.73
N LEU A 194 -8.07 -14.20 -3.27
CA LEU A 194 -8.46 -12.84 -2.85
C LEU A 194 -7.64 -12.36 -1.64
N LEU A 195 -7.36 -13.23 -0.68
CA LEU A 195 -6.52 -12.91 0.48
C LEU A 195 -5.08 -12.60 0.05
N ARG A 196 -4.54 -13.33 -0.94
CA ARG A 196 -3.23 -13.03 -1.55
C ARG A 196 -3.23 -11.67 -2.21
N PHE A 197 -4.24 -11.35 -3.02
CA PHE A 197 -4.37 -10.03 -3.65
C PHE A 197 -4.41 -8.89 -2.62
N VAL A 198 -5.25 -9.04 -1.60
CA VAL A 198 -5.36 -8.08 -0.48
C VAL A 198 -4.04 -7.98 0.31
N ALA A 199 -3.27 -9.06 0.41
CA ALA A 199 -1.96 -9.04 1.07
C ALA A 199 -0.93 -8.23 0.27
N ILE A 200 -0.95 -8.27 -1.07
CA ILE A 200 -0.08 -7.44 -1.92
C ILE A 200 -0.37 -5.96 -1.67
N LEU A 201 -1.65 -5.58 -1.66
CA LEU A 201 -2.10 -4.22 -1.36
C LEU A 201 -1.66 -3.72 0.04
N ARG A 202 -1.51 -4.65 0.99
CA ARG A 202 -1.13 -4.36 2.38
C ARG A 202 0.38 -4.28 2.62
N ARG A 203 1.23 -4.83 1.74
CA ARG A 203 2.70 -4.96 1.95
C ARG A 203 3.38 -3.70 2.50
N PRO A 204 3.06 -2.47 2.05
CA PRO A 204 3.72 -1.26 2.54
C PRO A 204 3.52 -0.97 4.04
N TRP A 205 2.55 -1.63 4.68
CA TRP A 205 2.15 -1.41 6.08
C TRP A 205 2.59 -2.50 7.04
N ARG A 206 3.35 -3.48 6.54
CA ARG A 206 3.90 -4.58 7.35
C ARG A 206 5.42 -4.54 7.42
N TYR A 207 6.05 -3.39 7.23
CA TYR A 207 7.49 -3.26 7.44
C TYR A 207 7.83 -3.58 8.90
N PRO A 208 8.75 -4.54 9.15
CA PRO A 208 9.17 -4.88 10.51
C PRO A 208 9.71 -3.66 11.27
N VAL A 209 10.31 -2.70 10.56
CA VAL A 209 10.85 -1.46 11.13
C VAL A 209 9.74 -0.51 11.56
N ASP A 210 8.68 -0.35 10.76
CA ASP A 210 7.55 0.52 11.09
C ASP A 210 6.71 -0.08 12.23
N VAL A 211 6.48 -1.41 12.20
CA VAL A 211 5.83 -2.14 13.30
C VAL A 211 6.64 -2.05 14.59
N ALA A 212 7.98 -2.16 14.50
CA ALA A 212 8.86 -1.97 15.66
C ALA A 212 8.85 -0.52 16.17
N HIS A 213 8.77 0.47 15.27
CA HIS A 213 8.69 1.88 15.63
C HIS A 213 7.37 2.21 16.34
N ASP A 214 6.24 1.72 15.83
CA ASP A 214 4.93 1.88 16.47
C ASP A 214 4.89 1.18 17.84
N GLN A 215 5.43 -0.03 17.96
CA GLN A 215 5.56 -0.71 19.25
C GLN A 215 6.48 0.03 20.24
N LEU A 216 7.53 0.70 19.74
CA LEU A 216 8.41 1.52 20.58
C LEU A 216 7.71 2.81 21.04
N LEU A 217 6.95 3.46 20.15
CA LEU A 217 6.12 4.63 20.47
C LEU A 217 5.03 4.28 21.47
N GLU A 218 4.35 3.15 21.30
CA GLU A 218 3.31 2.67 22.21
C GLU A 218 3.89 2.36 23.59
N LYS A 219 5.03 1.67 23.67
CA LYS A 219 5.76 1.46 24.95
C LYS A 219 6.24 2.76 25.58
N TYR A 220 6.65 3.75 24.78
CA TYR A 220 7.06 5.05 25.28
C TYR A 220 5.86 5.84 25.84
N LEU A 221 4.72 5.81 25.15
CA LEU A 221 3.46 6.40 25.59
C LEU A 221 2.88 5.68 26.82
N GLU A 222 3.01 4.36 26.94
CA GLU A 222 2.61 3.64 28.16
C GLU A 222 3.48 3.99 29.36
N ARG A 223 4.78 4.22 29.14
CA ARG A 223 5.74 4.56 30.20
C ARG A 223 5.72 6.03 30.61
N HIS A 224 5.36 6.93 29.70
CA HIS A 224 5.50 8.37 29.89
C HIS A 224 4.22 9.16 29.59
N GLY A 225 3.21 8.53 29.01
CA GLY A 225 1.85 9.04 28.95
C GLY A 225 1.26 9.01 30.34
N VAL A 226 1.38 10.14 31.03
CA VAL A 226 0.71 10.42 32.29
C VAL A 226 -0.76 10.04 32.13
N ARG A 227 -1.26 9.10 32.93
CA ARG A 227 -2.70 8.92 33.15
C ARG A 227 -3.25 10.28 33.56
N LEU A 228 -3.87 11.00 32.63
CA LEU A 228 -4.78 12.08 32.94
C LEU A 228 -6.00 11.43 33.58
N GLY A 229 -5.90 11.24 34.90
CA GLY A 229 -7.02 10.96 35.79
C GLY A 229 -7.74 12.26 36.14
#